data_AF-A0A1F5KU88-F1
#
_entry.id   AF-A0A1F5KU88-F1
#
_cell.length_a   1.000
_cell.length_b   1.000
_cell.length_c   1.000
_cell.angle_alpha   90.00
_cell.angle_beta   90.00
_cell.angle_gamma   90.00
#
_symmetry.space_group_name_H-M   'P 1'
#
loop_
_entity.id
_entity.type
_entity.pdbx_description
1 polymer ?
#
loop_
_entity_poly.entity_id
_entity_poly.type
_entity_poly.pdbx_seq_one_letter_code
_entity_poly.pdbx_strand_id
1 'polypeptide(L)'
;MKIPVLIILVLIVIGGFIYFKNTPLEELVPEQAIPSLTGMTESQAVENVKKLPKVQDYLKRVPNGKVEVDNEMEGEYNIHVYEVKNGHTATFNWYRVSIKSGEVRAEFEVEQNQIGTVTGKLCYPSEVLPEGKIEAKRLSDGKIFVQDYKGSLTSKPEPYAFELEEGTYYVRYKVADNLIGYSTTVCPTGIEESCGDKNPRILRKAEVKTNETVSGYDLCDYYYNDSNAPKF
;
A
#
# COMPACT_ATOMS: atom_id res chain seq x y z
N MET A 1 -40.42 -13.63 74.44
CA MET A 1 -40.13 -12.83 73.23
C MET A 1 -39.67 -13.77 72.10
N LYS A 2 -40.58 -14.45 71.40
CA LYS A 2 -40.25 -15.42 70.30
C LYS A 2 -41.17 -15.30 69.07
N ILE A 3 -42.06 -14.30 69.06
CA ILE A 3 -43.08 -14.10 68.02
C ILE A 3 -42.60 -13.36 66.75
N PRO A 4 -41.52 -12.53 66.73
CA PRO A 4 -41.24 -11.73 65.52
C PRO A 4 -40.64 -12.52 64.34
N VAL A 5 -40.03 -13.69 64.57
CA VAL A 5 -39.34 -14.45 63.51
C VAL A 5 -40.32 -15.20 62.60
N LEU A 6 -41.44 -15.69 63.14
CA LEU A 6 -42.43 -16.45 62.37
C LEU A 6 -43.16 -15.56 61.34
N ILE A 7 -43.43 -14.32 61.70
CA ILE A 7 -44.13 -13.35 60.83
C ILE A 7 -43.27 -12.98 59.61
N ILE A 8 -41.95 -12.84 59.80
CA ILE A 8 -41.02 -12.50 58.71
C ILE A 8 -40.94 -13.64 57.67
N LEU A 9 -40.89 -14.91 58.12
CA LEU A 9 -40.86 -16.06 57.20
C LEU A 9 -42.14 -16.16 56.36
N VAL A 10 -43.31 -15.91 56.96
CA VAL A 10 -44.59 -15.93 56.24
C VAL A 10 -44.65 -14.82 55.18
N LEU A 11 -44.12 -13.63 55.47
CA LEU A 11 -44.08 -12.53 54.50
C LEU A 11 -43.14 -12.81 53.32
N ILE A 12 -42.00 -13.50 53.54
CA ILE A 12 -41.08 -13.88 52.46
C ILE A 12 -41.73 -14.92 51.53
N VAL A 13 -42.44 -15.90 52.07
CA VAL A 13 -43.13 -16.93 51.26
C VAL A 13 -44.27 -16.31 50.45
N ILE A 14 -45.07 -15.42 51.05
CA ILE A 14 -46.16 -14.74 50.34
C ILE A 14 -45.60 -13.79 49.28
N GLY A 15 -44.56 -13.02 49.61
CA GLY A 15 -43.90 -12.12 48.66
C GLY A 15 -43.30 -12.86 47.46
N GLY A 16 -42.61 -13.99 47.69
CA GLY A 16 -42.07 -14.83 46.63
C GLY A 16 -43.15 -15.44 45.73
N PHE A 17 -44.28 -15.86 46.32
CA PHE A 17 -45.41 -16.42 45.57
C PHE A 17 -46.12 -15.38 44.70
N ILE A 18 -46.24 -14.14 45.19
CA ILE A 18 -46.80 -13.03 44.40
C ILE A 18 -45.83 -12.63 43.28
N TYR A 19 -44.53 -12.61 43.55
CA TYR A 19 -43.51 -12.28 42.54
C TYR A 19 -43.51 -13.29 41.37
N PHE A 20 -43.60 -14.59 41.67
CA PHE A 20 -43.63 -15.65 40.64
C PHE A 20 -44.90 -15.63 39.78
N LYS A 21 -46.04 -15.16 40.30
CA LYS A 21 -47.29 -15.09 39.51
C LYS A 21 -47.32 -13.94 38.51
N ASN A 22 -46.47 -12.93 38.69
CA ASN A 22 -46.45 -11.74 37.83
C ASN A 22 -45.29 -11.75 36.82
N THR A 23 -44.50 -12.83 36.74
CA THR A 23 -43.55 -12.98 35.63
C THR A 23 -44.35 -13.34 34.38
N PRO A 24 -44.37 -12.49 33.34
CA PRO A 24 -45.00 -12.86 32.07
C PRO A 24 -44.34 -14.14 31.59
N LEU A 25 -45.14 -15.15 31.24
CA LEU A 25 -44.64 -16.31 30.53
C LEU A 25 -43.94 -15.77 29.28
N GLU A 26 -42.61 -15.93 29.19
CA GLU A 26 -41.89 -15.61 27.96
C GLU A 26 -42.55 -16.39 26.83
N GLU A 27 -43.23 -15.65 25.96
CA GLU A 27 -43.84 -16.17 24.76
C GLU A 27 -42.70 -16.83 23.97
N LEU A 28 -42.82 -18.15 23.72
CA LEU A 28 -41.85 -18.91 22.95
C LEU A 28 -41.69 -18.22 21.60
N VAL A 29 -40.64 -17.40 21.48
CA VAL A 29 -40.28 -16.72 20.24
C VAL A 29 -40.15 -17.83 19.20
N PRO A 30 -40.92 -17.77 18.09
CA PRO A 30 -40.86 -18.79 17.07
C PRO A 30 -39.40 -18.95 16.65
N GLU A 31 -38.92 -20.20 16.68
CA GLU A 31 -37.59 -20.61 16.26
C GLU A 31 -37.34 -20.06 14.86
N GLN A 32 -36.76 -18.85 14.80
CA GLN A 32 -36.33 -18.27 13.55
C GLN A 32 -35.28 -19.22 13.02
N ALA A 33 -35.57 -19.82 11.86
CA ALA A 33 -34.69 -20.74 11.17
C ALA A 33 -33.28 -20.15 11.22
N ILE A 34 -32.41 -20.77 12.01
CA ILE A 34 -30.99 -20.43 12.07
C ILE A 34 -30.55 -20.51 10.62
N PRO A 35 -30.12 -19.39 9.98
CA PRO A 35 -29.66 -19.44 8.61
C PRO A 35 -28.63 -20.55 8.57
N SER A 36 -28.89 -21.56 7.74
CA SER A 36 -28.06 -22.75 7.62
C SER A 36 -26.62 -22.26 7.63
N LEU A 37 -25.89 -22.61 8.69
CA LEU A 37 -24.50 -22.22 8.92
C LEU A 37 -23.61 -23.07 7.99
N THR A 38 -24.05 -23.20 6.73
CA THR A 38 -23.30 -23.80 5.65
C THR A 38 -22.18 -22.82 5.37
N GLY A 39 -21.06 -23.08 6.04
CA GLY A 39 -19.81 -22.39 5.79
C GLY A 39 -19.44 -22.47 4.31
N MET A 40 -18.56 -21.57 3.91
CA MET A 40 -17.97 -21.55 2.59
C MET A 40 -17.39 -22.92 2.24
N THR A 41 -17.55 -23.36 0.99
CA THR A 41 -16.90 -24.58 0.50
C THR A 41 -15.48 -24.30 0.03
N GLU A 42 -14.63 -25.34 -0.03
CA GLU A 42 -13.27 -25.25 -0.59
C GLU A 42 -13.25 -24.59 -1.98
N SER A 43 -14.17 -24.99 -2.86
CA SER A 43 -14.28 -24.43 -4.21
C SER A 43 -14.61 -22.93 -4.18
N GLN A 44 -15.48 -22.49 -3.28
CA GLN A 44 -15.80 -21.06 -3.14
C GLN A 44 -14.59 -20.27 -2.64
N ALA A 45 -13.82 -20.82 -1.71
CA ALA A 45 -12.62 -20.18 -1.17
C ALA A 45 -11.52 -20.03 -2.24
N VAL A 46 -11.29 -21.08 -3.04
CA VAL A 46 -10.37 -21.05 -4.20
C VAL A 46 -10.81 -19.98 -5.22
N GLU A 47 -12.11 -19.92 -5.53
CA GLU A 47 -12.63 -18.90 -6.45
C GLU A 47 -12.51 -17.48 -5.89
N ASN A 48 -12.63 -17.29 -4.57
CA ASN A 48 -12.38 -15.99 -3.94
C ASN A 48 -10.91 -15.56 -4.07
N VAL A 49 -9.96 -16.47 -3.86
CA VAL A 49 -8.52 -16.19 -4.06
C VAL A 49 -8.19 -15.90 -5.52
N LYS A 50 -8.74 -16.67 -6.48
CA LYS A 50 -8.55 -16.42 -7.92
C LYS A 50 -9.06 -15.07 -8.39
N LYS A 51 -10.03 -14.46 -7.70
CA LYS A 51 -10.55 -13.11 -8.02
C LYS A 51 -9.64 -11.98 -7.55
N LEU A 52 -8.64 -12.25 -6.71
CA LEU A 52 -7.70 -11.22 -6.27
C LEU A 52 -6.87 -10.73 -7.47
N PRO A 53 -6.73 -9.41 -7.70
CA PRO A 53 -5.98 -8.87 -8.84
C PRO A 53 -4.56 -9.43 -8.96
N LYS A 54 -3.85 -9.54 -7.83
CA LYS A 54 -2.48 -10.11 -7.79
C LYS A 54 -2.43 -11.56 -8.27
N VAL A 55 -3.42 -12.37 -7.89
CA VAL A 55 -3.50 -13.77 -8.29
C VAL A 55 -3.85 -13.87 -9.77
N GLN A 56 -4.77 -13.04 -10.27
CA GLN A 56 -5.07 -12.97 -11.70
C GLN A 56 -3.83 -12.59 -12.53
N ASP A 57 -3.09 -11.57 -12.12
CA ASP A 57 -1.88 -11.13 -12.83
C ASP A 57 -0.74 -12.14 -12.74
N TYR A 58 -0.65 -12.88 -11.64
CA TYR A 58 0.23 -14.04 -11.53
C TYR A 58 -0.16 -15.13 -12.55
N LEU A 59 -1.42 -15.57 -12.55
CA LEU A 59 -1.91 -16.64 -13.43
C LEU A 59 -1.84 -16.28 -14.92
N LYS A 60 -1.93 -14.99 -15.29
CA LYS A 60 -1.67 -14.53 -16.66
C LYS A 60 -0.21 -14.71 -17.09
N ARG A 61 0.74 -14.42 -16.19
CA ARG A 61 2.19 -14.50 -16.45
C ARG A 61 2.73 -15.92 -16.31
N VAL A 62 2.07 -16.74 -15.51
CA VAL A 62 2.45 -18.13 -15.20
C VAL A 62 1.30 -19.06 -15.59
N PRO A 63 1.23 -19.49 -16.87
CA PRO A 63 0.08 -20.24 -17.39
C PRO A 63 -0.17 -21.58 -16.70
N ASN A 64 0.86 -22.17 -16.08
CA ASN A 64 0.77 -23.40 -15.29
C ASN A 64 0.60 -23.14 -13.78
N GLY A 65 0.30 -21.89 -13.41
CA GLY A 65 0.02 -21.52 -12.02
C GLY A 65 -1.24 -22.22 -11.50
N LYS A 66 -1.20 -22.61 -10.24
CA LYS A 66 -2.26 -23.34 -9.55
C LYS A 66 -2.74 -22.54 -8.34
N VAL A 67 -4.00 -22.76 -8.00
CA VAL A 67 -4.65 -22.24 -6.79
C VAL A 67 -5.43 -23.39 -6.19
N GLU A 68 -4.93 -23.93 -5.08
CA GLU A 68 -5.46 -25.15 -4.46
C GLU A 68 -5.55 -24.96 -2.94
N VAL A 69 -6.53 -25.61 -2.30
CA VAL A 69 -6.57 -25.69 -0.84
C VAL A 69 -5.49 -26.67 -0.42
N ASP A 70 -4.59 -26.23 0.45
CA ASP A 70 -3.53 -27.09 1.01
C ASP A 70 -4.01 -27.79 2.27
N ASN A 71 -4.61 -27.02 3.19
CA ASN A 71 -5.22 -27.55 4.40
C ASN A 71 -6.33 -26.65 4.96
N GLU A 72 -7.12 -27.21 5.87
CA GLU A 72 -8.11 -26.50 6.68
C GLU A 72 -7.62 -26.41 8.13
N MET A 73 -7.64 -25.21 8.72
CA MET A 73 -7.18 -24.98 10.10
C MET A 73 -7.98 -23.85 10.75
N GLU A 74 -8.45 -24.07 11.98
CA GLU A 74 -9.07 -23.03 12.82
C GLU A 74 -10.28 -22.30 12.18
N GLY A 75 -11.06 -23.01 11.36
CA GLY A 75 -12.20 -22.43 10.66
C GLY A 75 -11.80 -21.57 9.44
N GLU A 76 -10.61 -21.80 8.89
CA GLU A 76 -10.10 -21.17 7.68
C GLU A 76 -9.55 -22.22 6.70
N TYR A 77 -9.69 -21.94 5.41
CA TYR A 77 -8.94 -22.61 4.37
C TYR A 77 -7.60 -21.91 4.16
N ASN A 78 -6.51 -22.67 4.14
CA ASN A 78 -5.22 -22.21 3.67
C ASN A 78 -5.06 -22.58 2.20
N ILE A 79 -4.92 -21.56 1.36
CA ILE A 79 -4.90 -21.68 -0.10
C ILE A 79 -3.51 -21.37 -0.61
N HIS A 80 -2.94 -22.31 -1.34
CA HIS A 80 -1.62 -22.20 -1.94
C HIS A 80 -1.74 -21.70 -3.37
N VAL A 81 -1.04 -20.60 -3.68
CA VAL A 81 -0.87 -20.13 -5.06
C VAL A 81 0.56 -20.36 -5.48
N TYR A 82 0.79 -21.18 -6.51
CA TYR A 82 2.12 -21.66 -6.85
C TYR A 82 2.23 -22.12 -8.30
N GLU A 83 3.46 -22.39 -8.75
CA GLU A 83 3.75 -23.10 -10.00
C GLU A 83 4.63 -24.32 -9.75
N VAL A 84 4.54 -25.30 -10.65
CA VAL A 84 5.47 -26.44 -10.68
C VAL A 84 6.28 -26.37 -11.96
N LYS A 85 7.60 -26.29 -11.82
CA LYS A 85 8.54 -26.24 -12.94
C LYS A 85 9.69 -27.20 -12.69
N ASN A 86 9.89 -28.15 -13.60
CA ASN A 86 10.95 -29.18 -13.51
C ASN A 86 10.94 -29.96 -12.19
N GLY A 87 9.74 -30.27 -11.65
CA GLY A 87 9.60 -30.99 -10.38
C GLY A 87 9.83 -30.13 -9.13
N HIS A 88 10.07 -28.83 -9.27
CA HIS A 88 10.15 -27.89 -8.16
C HIS A 88 8.88 -27.06 -8.05
N THR A 89 8.42 -26.84 -6.81
CA THR A 89 7.29 -25.96 -6.49
C THR A 89 7.82 -24.58 -6.10
N ALA A 90 7.37 -23.53 -6.80
CA ALA A 90 7.64 -22.15 -6.46
C ALA A 90 6.35 -21.48 -5.97
N THR A 91 6.32 -21.14 -4.68
CA THR A 91 5.16 -20.47 -4.06
C THR A 91 5.13 -19.00 -4.46
N PHE A 92 3.99 -18.56 -5.00
CA PHE A 92 3.69 -17.14 -5.16
C PHE A 92 3.22 -16.54 -3.84
N ASN A 93 2.25 -17.18 -3.17
CA ASN A 93 1.75 -16.75 -1.86
C ASN A 93 0.90 -17.85 -1.20
N TRP A 94 0.60 -17.65 0.08
CA TRP A 94 -0.45 -18.36 0.81
C TRP A 94 -1.57 -17.40 1.19
N TYR A 95 -2.80 -17.89 1.19
CA TYR A 95 -3.97 -17.12 1.56
C TYR A 95 -4.82 -17.86 2.58
N ARG A 96 -5.18 -17.18 3.66
CA ARG A 96 -6.16 -17.67 4.64
C ARG A 96 -7.54 -17.15 4.28
N VAL A 97 -8.51 -18.05 4.14
CA VAL A 97 -9.89 -17.73 3.81
C VAL A 97 -10.80 -18.20 4.93
N SER A 98 -11.48 -17.28 5.59
CA SER A 98 -12.43 -17.64 6.64
C SER A 98 -13.60 -18.46 6.07
N ILE A 99 -13.86 -19.64 6.64
CA ILE A 99 -15.00 -20.49 6.25
C ILE A 99 -16.32 -19.78 6.56
N LYS A 100 -16.36 -18.96 7.60
CA LYS A 100 -17.57 -18.27 8.05
C LYS A 100 -17.87 -17.00 7.25
N SER A 101 -16.86 -16.14 7.03
CA SER A 101 -17.06 -14.83 6.40
C SER A 101 -16.66 -14.77 4.94
N GLY A 102 -15.80 -15.69 4.48
CA GLY A 102 -15.17 -15.60 3.17
C GLY A 102 -14.07 -14.56 3.06
N GLU A 103 -13.69 -13.90 4.16
CA GLU A 103 -12.60 -12.94 4.20
C GLU A 103 -11.28 -13.61 3.80
N VAL A 104 -10.56 -13.00 2.86
CA VAL A 104 -9.29 -13.50 2.33
C VAL A 104 -8.15 -12.65 2.85
N ARG A 105 -7.14 -13.26 3.47
CA ARG A 105 -5.94 -12.61 4.01
C ARG A 105 -4.69 -13.25 3.41
N ALA A 106 -3.77 -12.44 2.91
CA ALA A 106 -2.49 -12.94 2.40
C ALA A 106 -1.53 -13.21 3.57
N GLU A 107 -0.78 -14.31 3.52
CA GLU A 107 0.24 -14.60 4.53
C GLU A 107 1.52 -13.80 4.26
N PHE A 108 1.89 -13.68 2.99
CA PHE A 108 2.91 -12.75 2.56
C PHE A 108 2.23 -11.55 1.92
N GLU A 109 2.07 -10.49 2.71
CA GLU A 109 1.90 -9.17 2.11
C GLU A 109 3.21 -8.84 1.40
N VAL A 110 3.29 -9.21 0.13
CA VAL A 110 4.15 -8.48 -0.79
C VAL A 110 3.52 -7.10 -0.81
N GLU A 111 4.05 -6.19 0.03
CA GLU A 111 3.84 -4.75 -0.13
C GLU A 111 4.00 -4.55 -1.62
N GLN A 112 2.88 -4.33 -2.32
CA GLN A 112 3.03 -3.77 -3.65
C GLN A 112 3.54 -2.42 -3.27
N ASN A 113 4.85 -2.22 -3.42
CA ASN A 113 5.40 -0.89 -3.47
C ASN A 113 4.40 -0.15 -4.33
N GLN A 114 3.72 0.80 -3.72
CA GLN A 114 2.63 1.55 -4.31
C GLN A 114 3.30 2.48 -5.31
N ILE A 115 3.82 1.90 -6.40
CA ILE A 115 4.79 2.55 -7.25
C ILE A 115 4.03 3.45 -8.20
N GLY A 116 4.37 4.73 -8.20
CA GLY A 116 4.14 5.62 -9.33
C GLY A 116 5.45 5.93 -10.04
N THR A 117 5.37 6.68 -11.13
CA THR A 117 6.54 7.08 -11.92
C THR A 117 6.66 8.59 -11.95
N VAL A 118 7.85 9.11 -11.64
CA VAL A 118 8.21 10.51 -11.88
C VAL A 118 8.99 10.60 -13.18
N THR A 119 8.58 11.49 -14.08
CA THR A 119 9.26 11.71 -15.37
C THR A 119 9.65 13.16 -15.58
N GLY A 120 10.75 13.35 -16.29
CA GLY A 120 11.26 14.66 -16.66
C GLY A 120 12.45 14.55 -17.59
N LYS A 121 12.98 15.70 -17.98
CA LYS A 121 14.21 15.82 -18.77
C LYS A 121 15.38 16.16 -17.86
N LEU A 122 16.56 15.74 -18.28
CA LEU A 122 17.81 16.26 -17.73
C LEU A 122 18.26 17.39 -18.65
N CYS A 123 18.18 18.63 -18.20
CA CYS A 123 18.96 19.70 -18.82
C CYS A 123 20.34 19.66 -18.19
N TYR A 124 21.35 19.98 -18.96
CA TYR A 124 22.70 20.13 -18.45
C TYR A 124 23.37 21.22 -19.27
N PRO A 125 24.29 22.02 -18.70
CA PRO A 125 24.94 23.12 -19.42
C PRO A 125 25.87 22.70 -20.57
N SER A 126 25.78 21.46 -21.05
CA SER A 126 26.58 20.91 -22.15
C SER A 126 25.71 20.07 -23.07
N GLU A 127 26.15 19.90 -24.32
CA GLU A 127 25.51 19.00 -25.30
C GLU A 127 25.62 17.53 -24.91
N VAL A 128 26.54 17.19 -24.01
CA VAL A 128 26.74 15.84 -23.47
C VAL A 128 26.22 15.78 -22.05
N LEU A 129 25.33 14.81 -21.78
CA LEU A 129 24.96 14.45 -20.42
C LEU A 129 26.01 13.48 -19.85
N PRO A 130 26.71 13.84 -18.77
CA PRO A 130 27.62 12.93 -18.10
C PRO A 130 26.83 11.79 -17.41
N GLU A 131 27.54 10.74 -17.01
CA GLU A 131 27.01 9.77 -16.05
C GLU A 131 26.73 10.44 -14.70
N GLY A 132 25.75 9.92 -13.96
CA GLY A 132 25.37 10.47 -12.67
C GLY A 132 24.27 9.67 -11.99
N LYS A 133 23.61 10.30 -11.02
CA LYS A 133 22.54 9.70 -10.22
C LYS A 133 21.33 10.62 -10.19
N ILE A 134 20.16 10.07 -10.46
CA ILE A 134 18.90 10.74 -10.15
C ILE A 134 18.52 10.33 -8.72
N GLU A 135 18.32 11.31 -7.85
CA GLU A 135 18.01 11.11 -6.45
C GLU A 135 16.63 11.69 -6.13
N ALA A 136 15.80 10.90 -5.46
CA ALA A 136 14.49 11.33 -4.97
C ALA A 136 14.46 11.24 -3.44
N LYS A 137 14.24 12.37 -2.76
CA LYS A 137 14.14 12.43 -1.31
C LYS A 137 12.67 12.51 -0.90
N ARG A 138 12.21 11.51 -0.16
CA ARG A 138 10.86 11.48 0.39
C ARG A 138 10.73 12.47 1.55
N LEU A 139 9.66 13.26 1.56
CA LEU A 139 9.51 14.35 2.53
C LEU A 139 9.02 13.88 3.91
N SER A 140 8.37 12.73 4.01
CA SER A 140 7.84 12.22 5.28
C SER A 140 8.92 11.73 6.23
N ASP A 141 9.98 11.11 5.70
CA ASP A 141 11.03 10.46 6.49
C ASP A 141 12.45 10.83 6.06
N GLY A 142 12.61 11.60 4.99
CA GLY A 142 13.91 12.00 4.46
C GLY A 142 14.67 10.88 3.74
N LYS A 143 14.05 9.71 3.49
CA LYS A 143 14.69 8.60 2.79
C LYS A 143 15.04 9.01 1.35
N ILE A 144 16.25 8.67 0.91
CA ILE A 144 16.74 8.97 -0.44
C ILE A 144 16.73 7.67 -1.27
N PHE A 145 16.06 7.73 -2.41
CA PHE A 145 16.05 6.70 -3.45
C PHE A 145 17.00 7.14 -4.56
N VAL A 146 17.70 6.18 -5.17
CA VAL A 146 18.75 6.47 -6.16
C VAL A 146 18.54 5.63 -7.42
N GLN A 147 18.58 6.27 -8.58
CA GLN A 147 18.60 5.65 -9.90
C GLN A 147 19.89 6.07 -10.62
N ASP A 148 20.69 5.11 -11.06
CA ASP A 148 21.89 5.40 -11.85
C ASP A 148 21.50 5.88 -13.27
N TYR A 149 22.15 6.94 -13.74
CA TYR A 149 21.99 7.47 -15.08
C TYR A 149 23.29 7.31 -15.87
N LYS A 150 23.22 6.66 -17.03
CA LYS A 150 24.39 6.30 -17.85
C LYS A 150 24.93 7.45 -18.71
N GLY A 151 24.37 8.65 -18.59
CA GLY A 151 24.73 9.75 -19.46
C GLY A 151 24.18 9.58 -20.88
N SER A 152 24.45 10.57 -21.72
CA SER A 152 24.13 10.56 -23.15
C SER A 152 25.13 11.42 -23.89
N LEU A 153 25.71 10.87 -24.96
CA LEU A 153 26.59 11.60 -25.88
C LEU A 153 25.83 12.42 -26.92
N THR A 154 24.49 12.44 -26.85
CA THR A 154 23.64 13.11 -27.82
C THR A 154 23.03 14.37 -27.22
N SER A 155 22.84 15.39 -28.06
CA SER A 155 22.18 16.64 -27.68
C SER A 155 20.67 16.52 -27.41
N LYS A 156 20.10 15.31 -27.53
CA LYS A 156 18.69 15.01 -27.28
C LYS A 156 18.58 13.85 -26.30
N PRO A 157 18.85 14.08 -25.02
CA PRO A 157 18.75 13.02 -24.04
C PRO A 157 17.32 12.53 -23.91
N GLU A 158 17.17 11.22 -23.74
CA GLU A 158 15.88 10.62 -23.42
C GLU A 158 15.40 11.13 -22.05
N PRO A 159 14.08 11.35 -21.90
CA PRO A 159 13.52 11.66 -20.59
C PRO A 159 13.80 10.52 -19.61
N TYR A 160 14.03 10.85 -18.35
CA TYR A 160 14.15 9.84 -17.32
C TYR A 160 12.77 9.40 -16.84
N ALA A 161 12.70 8.18 -16.31
CA ALA A 161 11.55 7.62 -15.64
C ALA A 161 12.00 6.96 -14.33
N PHE A 162 11.55 7.51 -13.20
CA PHE A 162 11.95 7.07 -11.86
C PHE A 162 10.74 6.48 -11.13
N GLU A 163 10.75 5.16 -10.95
CA GLU A 163 9.77 4.42 -10.17
C GLU A 163 9.99 4.65 -8.66
N LEU A 164 8.95 5.15 -7.98
CA LEU A 164 8.99 5.49 -6.56
C LEU A 164 7.72 5.02 -5.86
N GLU A 165 7.84 4.61 -4.60
CA GLU A 165 6.70 4.37 -3.72
C GLU A 165 5.81 5.63 -3.60
N GLU A 166 4.53 5.46 -3.29
CA GLU A 166 3.59 6.55 -3.07
C GLU A 166 4.10 7.52 -1.99
N GLY A 167 3.97 8.81 -2.27
CA GLY A 167 4.47 9.85 -1.38
C GLY A 167 4.82 11.15 -2.08
N THR A 168 5.35 12.10 -1.31
CA THR A 168 5.81 13.39 -1.83
C THR A 168 7.33 13.45 -1.83
N TYR A 169 7.92 13.87 -2.95
CA TYR A 169 9.36 13.86 -3.16
C TYR A 169 9.90 15.20 -3.67
N TYR A 170 11.17 15.46 -3.35
CA TYR A 170 12.02 16.32 -4.17
C TYR A 170 12.93 15.45 -5.02
N VAL A 171 13.21 15.89 -6.25
CA VAL A 171 14.05 15.14 -7.20
C VAL A 171 15.21 16.03 -7.66
N ARG A 172 16.40 15.43 -7.78
CA ARG A 172 17.62 16.08 -8.29
C ARG A 172 18.44 15.13 -9.14
N TYR A 173 19.28 15.69 -9.99
CA TYR A 173 20.30 14.98 -10.75
C TYR A 173 21.68 15.36 -10.22
N LYS A 174 22.47 14.38 -9.77
CA LYS A 174 23.79 14.57 -9.17
C LYS A 174 24.85 13.91 -10.05
N VAL A 175 25.73 14.72 -10.62
CA VAL A 175 26.90 14.27 -11.40
C VAL A 175 28.12 14.14 -10.51
N ALA A 176 28.35 15.15 -9.67
CA ALA A 176 29.41 15.24 -8.68
C ALA A 176 28.91 16.00 -7.45
N ASP A 177 29.71 16.12 -6.40
CA ASP A 177 29.28 16.76 -5.14
C ASP A 177 28.90 18.24 -5.29
N ASN A 178 29.46 18.93 -6.28
CA ASN A 178 29.21 20.33 -6.57
C ASN A 178 28.37 20.57 -7.84
N LEU A 179 27.94 19.51 -8.53
CA LEU A 179 27.24 19.63 -9.80
C LEU A 179 25.90 18.89 -9.74
N ILE A 180 24.88 19.67 -9.37
CA ILE A 180 23.54 19.16 -9.07
C ILE A 180 22.51 20.00 -9.81
N GLY A 181 21.64 19.33 -10.57
CA GLY A 181 20.48 19.93 -11.21
C GLY A 181 19.23 19.63 -10.42
N TYR A 182 18.42 20.65 -10.12
CA TYR A 182 17.15 20.49 -9.40
C TYR A 182 15.94 20.73 -10.29
N SER A 183 14.79 20.16 -9.91
CA SER A 183 13.49 20.63 -10.40
C SER A 183 13.00 21.75 -9.50
N THR A 184 12.98 22.99 -10.02
CA THR A 184 12.53 24.17 -9.27
C THR A 184 11.40 24.88 -10.00
N THR A 185 10.60 25.66 -9.26
CA THR A 185 9.55 26.50 -9.86
C THR A 185 10.08 27.81 -10.41
N VAL A 186 11.31 28.19 -10.06
CA VAL A 186 11.91 29.50 -10.40
C VAL A 186 12.69 29.44 -11.71
N CYS A 187 13.36 28.31 -11.97
CA CYS A 187 14.19 28.08 -13.15
C CYS A 187 13.91 26.67 -13.70
N PRO A 188 12.66 26.37 -14.12
CA PRO A 188 12.24 25.01 -14.45
C PRO A 188 12.96 24.43 -15.68
N THR A 189 13.36 25.26 -16.65
CA THR A 189 14.05 24.80 -17.86
C THR A 189 15.54 25.16 -17.90
N GLY A 190 16.01 26.00 -16.99
CA GLY A 190 17.43 26.39 -16.94
C GLY A 190 17.80 27.55 -17.85
N ILE A 191 16.82 28.15 -18.54
CA ILE A 191 17.05 29.24 -19.52
C ILE A 191 16.22 30.49 -19.24
N GLU A 192 15.38 30.48 -18.20
CA GLU A 192 14.62 31.64 -17.79
C GLU A 192 15.54 32.76 -17.26
N GLU A 193 15.18 34.03 -17.47
CA GLU A 193 15.95 35.16 -16.90
C GLU A 193 16.05 35.08 -15.37
N SER A 194 15.01 34.54 -14.72
CA SER A 194 14.96 34.27 -13.28
C SER A 194 16.00 33.26 -12.80
N CYS A 195 16.61 32.49 -13.70
CA CYS A 195 17.76 31.66 -13.39
C CYS A 195 18.99 32.48 -12.95
N GLY A 196 19.08 33.77 -13.32
CA GLY A 196 20.14 34.66 -12.82
C GLY A 196 19.85 35.29 -11.45
N ASP A 197 18.61 35.18 -10.96
CA ASP A 197 18.17 35.90 -9.76
C ASP A 197 18.77 35.33 -8.47
N LYS A 198 18.95 36.23 -7.50
CA LYS A 198 19.38 35.87 -6.13
C LYS A 198 18.24 35.35 -5.25
N ASN A 199 17.05 35.19 -5.82
CA ASN A 199 15.89 34.67 -5.09
C ASN A 199 16.14 33.22 -4.66
N PRO A 200 15.68 32.82 -3.45
CA PRO A 200 15.76 31.43 -3.02
C PRO A 200 15.10 30.49 -4.03
N ARG A 201 15.78 29.40 -4.38
CA ARG A 201 15.20 28.37 -5.24
C ARG A 201 14.18 27.53 -4.48
N ILE A 202 13.00 27.37 -5.06
CA ILE A 202 11.90 26.58 -4.50
C ILE A 202 11.81 25.26 -5.25
N LEU A 203 12.04 24.16 -4.55
CA LEU A 203 11.94 22.81 -5.11
C LEU A 203 10.49 22.48 -5.47
N ARG A 204 10.29 21.88 -6.64
CA ARG A 204 9.00 21.35 -7.07
C ARG A 204 8.74 20.02 -6.34
N LYS A 205 7.55 19.88 -5.77
CA LYS A 205 7.10 18.64 -5.11
C LYS A 205 6.52 17.67 -6.13
N ALA A 206 7.05 16.45 -6.17
CA ALA A 206 6.47 15.35 -6.92
C ALA A 206 5.52 14.56 -6.01
N GLU A 207 4.22 14.63 -6.28
CA GLU A 207 3.19 13.83 -5.60
C GLU A 207 3.00 12.53 -6.38
N VAL A 208 3.64 11.46 -5.92
CA VAL A 208 3.59 10.15 -6.55
C VAL A 208 2.42 9.37 -5.96
N LYS A 209 1.57 8.84 -6.82
CA LYS A 209 0.48 7.91 -6.45
C LYS A 209 0.65 6.58 -7.15
N THR A 210 0.12 5.53 -6.53
CA THR A 210 0.13 4.18 -7.08
C THR A 210 -0.37 4.12 -8.53
N ASN A 211 0.41 3.52 -9.44
CA ASN A 211 0.12 3.35 -10.86
C ASN A 211 -0.11 4.66 -11.65
N GLU A 212 0.27 5.82 -11.11
CA GLU A 212 0.22 7.10 -11.82
C GLU A 212 1.61 7.51 -12.33
N THR A 213 1.63 8.22 -13.45
CA THR A 213 2.84 8.91 -13.93
C THR A 213 2.68 10.40 -13.75
N VAL A 214 3.57 11.02 -12.99
CA VAL A 214 3.66 12.47 -12.86
C VAL A 214 4.83 12.99 -13.69
N SER A 215 4.61 14.09 -14.42
CA SER A 215 5.55 14.58 -15.43
C SER A 215 5.91 16.06 -15.26
N GLY A 216 6.95 16.49 -15.98
CA GLY A 216 7.46 17.86 -15.98
C GLY A 216 8.45 18.15 -14.86
N TYR A 217 9.05 17.12 -14.26
CA TYR A 217 10.09 17.27 -13.23
C TYR A 217 11.47 17.39 -13.88
N ASP A 218 11.62 18.40 -14.71
CA ASP A 218 12.86 18.64 -15.43
C ASP A 218 13.96 19.08 -14.42
N LEU A 219 15.14 18.47 -14.51
CA LEU A 219 16.26 18.63 -13.57
C LEU A 219 17.30 19.57 -14.18
N CYS A 220 16.95 20.85 -14.24
CA CYS A 220 17.60 21.85 -15.11
C CYS A 220 18.20 23.03 -14.35
N ASP A 221 17.90 23.20 -13.07
CA ASP A 221 18.39 24.33 -12.29
C ASP A 221 19.78 24.00 -11.70
N TYR A 222 20.83 24.45 -12.40
CA TYR A 222 22.23 24.45 -11.94
C TYR A 222 22.72 25.85 -11.59
N TYR A 223 21.93 26.89 -11.86
CA TYR A 223 22.36 28.29 -11.85
C TYR A 223 22.07 28.96 -10.51
N TYR A 224 22.34 28.26 -9.42
CA TYR A 224 22.25 28.80 -8.07
C TYR A 224 23.66 28.95 -7.48
N ASN A 225 23.77 29.78 -6.44
CA ASN A 225 24.97 29.92 -5.63
C ASN A 225 24.65 29.49 -4.18
N ASP A 226 25.67 29.45 -3.33
CA ASP A 226 25.52 28.98 -1.94
C ASP A 226 24.45 29.76 -1.13
N SER A 227 24.18 31.02 -1.48
CA SER A 227 23.20 31.84 -0.76
C SER A 227 21.75 31.57 -1.16
N ASN A 228 21.51 30.96 -2.34
CA ASN A 228 20.15 30.67 -2.82
C ASN A 228 19.92 29.20 -3.25
N ALA A 229 20.89 28.32 -2.99
CA ALA A 229 20.81 26.89 -3.29
C ALA A 229 19.54 26.24 -2.73
N PRO A 230 18.86 25.35 -3.49
CA PRO A 230 17.74 24.59 -2.97
C PRO A 230 18.13 23.75 -1.75
N LYS A 231 17.25 23.72 -0.73
CA LYS A 231 17.42 22.85 0.45
C LYS A 231 16.84 21.47 0.16
N PHE A 232 17.70 20.51 -0.15
CA PHE A 232 17.33 19.13 -0.44
C PHE A 232 17.10 18.32 0.84
#